data_AF-A0A6G3XGC9-F1
#
_entry.id   AF-A0A6G3XGC9-F1
#
_cell.length_a   1.000
_cell.length_b   1.000
_cell.length_c   1.000
_cell.angle_alpha   90.00
_cell.angle_beta   90.00
_cell.angle_gamma   90.00
#
_symmetry.space_group_name_H-M   'P 1'
#
loop_
_entity.id
_entity.type
_entity.pdbx_description
1 polymer ?
#
loop_
_entity_poly.entity_id
_entity_poly.type
_entity_poly.pdbx_seq_one_letter_code
_entity_poly.pdbx_strand_id
1 'polypeptide(L)'
;VRREESRRTPTEESLAALWEELLRTPVETTDADFFALGGNSLVFATLLRDISRRHGVRLSAHTAFRARTLTAMAAAVDALRRRTPSETDGSLVVPLAAGDGVPLICFHPLGGSLLGYAPLAGLLPPGQAVWGVRSPGIAG
;
A
#
# COMPACT_ATOMS: atom_id res chain seq x y z
N VAL A 1 -17.85 -24.48 24.81
CA VAL A 1 -18.33 -23.39 23.93
C VAL A 1 -17.59 -23.54 22.61
N ARG A 2 -18.24 -24.04 21.55
CA ARG A 2 -17.65 -24.08 20.20
C ARG A 2 -17.50 -22.64 19.74
N ARG A 3 -16.27 -22.16 19.57
CA ARG A 3 -16.05 -20.87 18.89
C ARG A 3 -16.48 -21.07 17.44
N GLU A 4 -17.37 -20.20 16.98
CA GLU A 4 -17.72 -20.06 15.57
C GLU A 4 -16.41 -19.78 14.81
N GLU A 5 -15.87 -20.79 14.13
CA GLU A 5 -14.73 -20.65 13.24
C GLU A 5 -15.22 -19.83 12.04
N SER A 6 -15.02 -18.51 12.10
CA SER A 6 -15.19 -17.63 10.95
C SER A 6 -14.41 -18.22 9.79
N ARG A 7 -15.11 -18.71 8.75
CA ARG A 7 -14.46 -19.19 7.53
C ARG A 7 -13.54 -18.09 7.01
N ARG A 8 -12.32 -18.48 6.69
CA ARG A 8 -11.36 -17.57 6.05
C ARG A 8 -11.91 -17.14 4.70
N THR A 9 -11.69 -15.88 4.36
CA THR A 9 -11.87 -15.39 2.99
C THR A 9 -10.78 -15.97 2.09
N PRO A 10 -10.96 -16.02 0.75
CA PRO A 10 -9.92 -16.50 -0.16
C PRO A 10 -8.59 -15.73 -0.03
N THR A 11 -8.64 -14.43 0.27
CA THR A 11 -7.44 -13.62 0.48
C THR A 11 -6.77 -13.97 1.81
N GLU A 12 -7.54 -14.22 2.88
CA GLU A 12 -7.00 -14.71 4.16
C GLU A 12 -6.37 -16.09 4.02
N GLU A 13 -6.98 -17.03 3.28
CA GLU A 13 -6.39 -18.36 3.04
C GLU A 13 -5.06 -18.27 2.29
N SER A 14 -5.02 -17.45 1.24
CA SER A 14 -3.80 -17.21 0.46
C SER A 14 -2.69 -16.58 1.30
N LEU A 15 -3.03 -15.59 2.13
CA LEU A 15 -2.06 -14.93 3.02
C LEU A 15 -1.61 -15.83 4.16
N ALA A 16 -2.50 -16.63 4.75
CA ALA A 16 -2.16 -17.59 5.79
C ALA A 16 -1.14 -18.60 5.26
N ALA A 17 -1.36 -19.15 4.06
CA ALA A 17 -0.40 -20.06 3.43
C ALA A 17 0.98 -19.41 3.20
N LEU A 18 1.01 -18.14 2.77
CA LEU A 18 2.26 -17.39 2.63
C LEU A 18 2.96 -17.17 3.99
N TRP A 19 2.20 -16.84 5.03
CA TRP A 19 2.75 -16.63 6.38
C TRP A 19 3.33 -17.93 6.93
N GLU A 20 2.61 -19.05 6.78
CA GLU A 20 3.06 -20.37 7.24
C GLU A 20 4.33 -20.82 6.52
N GLU A 21 4.43 -20.57 5.21
CA GLU A 21 5.63 -20.85 4.43
C GLU A 21 6.84 -20.04 4.92
N LEU A 22 6.64 -18.75 5.19
CA LEU A 22 7.71 -17.81 5.56
C LEU A 22 8.12 -17.91 7.03
N LEU A 23 7.16 -18.09 7.93
CA LEU A 23 7.36 -18.12 9.38
C LEU A 23 7.55 -19.53 9.93
N ARG A 24 7.28 -20.57 9.12
CA ARG A 24 7.31 -21.98 9.54
C ARG A 24 6.45 -22.25 10.78
N THR A 25 5.39 -21.46 10.94
CA THR A 25 4.49 -21.47 12.10
C THR A 25 3.05 -21.50 11.59
N PRO A 26 2.19 -22.41 12.08
CA PRO A 26 0.77 -22.45 11.70
C PRO A 26 0.06 -21.14 12.03
N VAL A 27 -0.79 -20.68 11.11
CA VAL A 27 -1.70 -19.57 11.37
C VAL A 27 -3.04 -20.18 11.76
N GLU A 28 -3.38 -20.15 13.04
CA GLU A 28 -4.60 -20.81 13.55
C GLU A 28 -5.84 -19.90 13.45
N THR A 29 -5.67 -18.59 13.60
CA THR A 29 -6.78 -17.61 13.67
C THR A 29 -6.57 -16.46 12.69
N THR A 30 -7.66 -15.81 12.28
CA THR A 30 -7.61 -14.62 11.42
C THR A 30 -7.09 -13.37 12.17
N ASP A 31 -7.15 -13.37 13.49
CA ASP A 31 -6.57 -12.32 14.34
C ASP A 31 -5.09 -12.55 14.66
N ALA A 32 -4.46 -13.60 14.10
CA ALA A 32 -3.05 -13.86 14.29
C ALA A 32 -2.20 -12.68 13.81
N ASP A 33 -1.28 -12.20 14.65
CA ASP A 33 -0.36 -11.10 14.36
C ASP A 33 0.95 -11.64 13.76
N PHE A 34 1.35 -11.10 12.62
CA PHE A 34 2.53 -11.55 11.87
C PHE A 34 3.82 -11.53 12.71
N PHE A 35 4.02 -10.50 13.54
CA PHE A 35 5.22 -10.34 14.34
C PHE A 35 5.17 -11.17 15.62
N ALA A 36 3.97 -11.39 16.18
CA ALA A 36 3.78 -12.31 17.29
C ALA A 36 4.11 -13.77 16.89
N LEU A 37 3.91 -14.13 15.62
CA LEU A 37 4.29 -15.42 15.04
C LEU A 37 5.78 -15.51 14.64
N GLY A 38 6.62 -14.54 15.04
CA GLY A 38 8.06 -14.56 14.75
C GLY A 38 8.49 -13.77 13.51
N GLY A 39 7.58 -13.03 12.89
CA GLY A 39 7.90 -12.12 11.79
C GLY A 39 8.93 -11.07 12.18
N ASN A 40 9.84 -10.77 11.26
CA ASN A 40 10.86 -9.72 11.41
C ASN A 40 11.01 -8.93 10.10
N SER A 41 11.84 -7.89 10.09
CA SER A 41 11.99 -6.98 8.95
C SER A 41 12.38 -7.68 7.63
N LEU A 42 13.26 -8.68 7.68
CA LEU A 42 13.71 -9.40 6.49
C LEU A 42 12.60 -10.30 5.92
N VAL A 43 11.91 -11.04 6.79
CA VAL A 43 10.78 -11.88 6.36
C VAL A 43 9.60 -11.01 5.93
N PHE A 44 9.39 -9.87 6.57
CA PHE A 44 8.35 -8.91 6.21
C PHE A 44 8.58 -8.30 4.82
N ALA A 45 9.82 -7.90 4.49
CA ALA A 45 10.15 -7.44 3.14
C ALA A 45 9.90 -8.51 2.08
N THR A 46 10.23 -9.77 2.41
CA THR A 46 9.94 -10.95 1.57
C THR A 46 8.44 -11.15 1.36
N LEU A 47 7.65 -11.06 2.44
CA LEU A 47 6.19 -11.14 2.40
C LEU A 47 5.59 -10.09 1.47
N LEU A 48 6.01 -8.82 1.57
CA LEU A 48 5.47 -7.74 0.71
C LEU A 48 5.73 -8.00 -0.77
N ARG A 49 6.92 -8.49 -1.11
CA ARG A 49 7.26 -8.87 -2.49
C ARG A 49 6.37 -10.01 -2.98
N ASP A 50 6.16 -11.03 -2.16
CA ASP A 50 5.39 -12.20 -2.56
C ASP A 50 3.88 -11.90 -2.63
N ILE A 51 3.36 -11.00 -1.78
CA ILE A 51 2.02 -10.42 -1.90
C ILE A 51 1.86 -9.71 -3.24
N SER A 52 2.83 -8.88 -3.61
CA SER A 52 2.82 -8.16 -4.90
C SER A 52 2.76 -9.12 -6.09
N ARG A 53 3.60 -10.17 -6.08
CA ARG A 53 3.61 -11.20 -7.12
C ARG A 53 2.30 -11.98 -7.19
N ARG A 54 1.73 -12.37 -6.06
CA ARG A 54 0.56 -13.28 -6.00
C ARG A 54 -0.78 -12.56 -6.19
N HIS A 55 -0.89 -11.32 -5.72
CA HIS A 55 -2.15 -10.57 -5.71
C HIS A 55 -2.16 -9.40 -6.71
N GLY A 56 -1.04 -9.11 -7.38
CA GLY A 56 -0.93 -8.03 -8.36
C GLY A 56 -1.03 -6.63 -7.74
N VAL A 57 -0.79 -6.49 -6.43
CA VAL A 57 -0.91 -5.22 -5.70
C VAL A 57 0.34 -4.93 -4.88
N ARG A 58 0.81 -3.68 -4.91
CA ARG A 58 1.93 -3.24 -4.06
C ARG A 58 1.39 -2.74 -2.73
N LEU A 59 1.50 -3.58 -1.70
CA LEU A 59 1.20 -3.18 -0.34
C LEU A 59 2.41 -2.45 0.25
N SER A 60 2.25 -1.16 0.57
CA SER A 60 3.33 -0.38 1.19
C SER A 60 3.70 -0.94 2.57
N ALA A 61 4.98 -0.89 2.92
CA ALA A 61 5.48 -1.34 4.22
C ALA A 61 4.77 -0.67 5.40
N HIS A 62 4.48 0.64 5.29
CA HIS A 62 3.72 1.38 6.29
C HIS A 62 2.30 0.82 6.48
N THR A 63 1.60 0.51 5.39
CA THR A 63 0.23 -0.04 5.46
C THR A 63 0.24 -1.44 6.05
N ALA A 64 1.12 -2.31 5.57
CA ALA A 64 1.26 -3.67 6.10
C ALA A 64 1.68 -3.68 7.58
N PHE A 65 2.52 -2.73 8.01
CA PHE A 65 2.95 -2.65 9.41
C PHE A 65 1.82 -2.21 10.34
N ARG A 66 0.82 -1.46 9.84
CA ARG A 66 -0.40 -1.14 10.59
C ARG A 66 -1.42 -2.28 10.53
N ALA A 67 -1.48 -3.00 9.41
CA ALA A 67 -2.37 -4.13 9.16
C ALA A 67 -1.73 -5.45 9.58
N ARG A 68 -1.41 -5.60 10.88
CA ARG A 68 -0.55 -6.68 11.40
C ARG A 68 -1.23 -8.03 11.53
N THR A 69 -2.56 -8.06 11.60
CA THR A 69 -3.35 -9.29 11.68
C THR A 69 -3.66 -9.83 10.29
N LEU A 70 -3.91 -11.14 10.18
CA LEU A 70 -4.28 -11.75 8.91
C LEU A 70 -5.52 -11.08 8.31
N THR A 71 -6.57 -10.86 9.11
CA THR A 71 -7.80 -10.15 8.69
C THR A 71 -7.49 -8.75 8.17
N ALA A 72 -6.68 -7.96 8.90
CA ALA A 72 -6.40 -6.58 8.54
C ALA A 72 -5.55 -6.51 7.26
N MET A 73 -4.56 -7.41 7.13
CA MET A 73 -3.70 -7.46 5.95
C MET A 73 -4.49 -7.90 4.71
N ALA A 74 -5.37 -8.90 4.85
CA ALA A 74 -6.27 -9.33 3.78
C ALA A 74 -7.18 -8.19 3.31
N ALA A 75 -7.79 -7.47 4.25
CA ALA A 75 -8.62 -6.31 3.95
C ALA A 75 -7.84 -5.21 3.19
N ALA A 76 -6.58 -4.96 3.56
CA ALA A 76 -5.73 -4.00 2.86
C ALA A 76 -5.38 -4.45 1.43
N VAL A 77 -5.08 -5.73 1.23
CA VAL A 77 -4.85 -6.32 -0.10
C VAL A 77 -6.11 -6.21 -0.97
N ASP A 78 -7.27 -6.57 -0.44
CA ASP A 78 -8.53 -6.52 -1.17
C ASP A 78 -8.96 -5.08 -1.50
N ALA A 79 -8.69 -4.14 -0.59
CA ALA A 79 -8.91 -2.72 -0.87
C ALA A 79 -8.05 -2.24 -2.05
N LEU A 80 -6.78 -2.64 -2.13
CA LEU A 80 -5.92 -2.32 -3.27
C LEU A 80 -6.39 -2.99 -4.57
N ARG A 81 -6.87 -4.24 -4.51
CA ARG A 81 -7.39 -4.95 -5.70
C ARG A 81 -8.68 -4.33 -6.25
N ARG A 82 -9.49 -3.73 -5.39
CA ARG A 82 -10.71 -3.00 -5.78
C ARG A 82 -10.43 -1.62 -6.35
N ARG A 83 -9.23 -1.05 -6.13
CA ARG A 83 -8.87 0.23 -6.73
C ARG A 83 -8.69 0.05 -8.23
N THR A 84 -9.32 0.91 -9.00
CA THR A 84 -8.98 1.07 -10.41
C THR A 84 -7.58 1.68 -10.48
N PRO A 85 -6.63 1.08 -11.22
CA PRO A 85 -5.33 1.70 -11.43
C PRO A 85 -5.53 3.11 -11.99
N SER A 86 -4.94 4.11 -11.32
CA SER A 86 -4.86 5.44 -11.89
C SER A 86 -3.72 5.44 -12.92
N GLU A 87 -3.84 6.24 -13.99
CA GLU A 87 -2.75 6.49 -14.94
C GLU A 87 -1.44 6.96 -14.25
N THR A 88 -1.55 7.44 -13.01
CA THR A 88 -0.45 7.97 -12.20
C THR A 88 0.11 6.98 -11.18
N ASP A 89 -0.43 5.77 -11.02
CA ASP A 89 0.08 4.79 -10.05
C ASP A 89 1.51 4.34 -10.44
N GLY A 90 2.46 4.36 -9.48
CA GLY A 90 3.86 4.06 -9.76
C GLY A 90 4.67 5.18 -10.45
N SER A 91 4.03 6.20 -11.03
CA SER A 91 4.75 7.33 -11.65
C SER A 91 5.45 8.20 -10.59
N LEU A 92 6.69 8.60 -10.81
CA LEU A 92 7.36 9.59 -9.94
C LEU A 92 6.85 11.01 -10.19
N VAL A 93 6.26 11.25 -11.37
CA VAL A 93 5.78 12.55 -11.82
C VAL A 93 4.26 12.48 -11.98
N VAL A 94 3.53 13.31 -11.23
CA VAL A 94 2.06 13.27 -11.20
C VAL A 94 1.48 14.68 -11.40
N PRO A 95 0.37 14.82 -12.13
CA PRO A 95 -0.31 16.11 -12.25
C PRO A 95 -0.96 16.48 -10.91
N LEU A 96 -0.73 17.73 -10.47
CA LEU A 96 -1.40 18.33 -9.32
C LEU A 96 -2.50 19.31 -9.77
N ALA A 97 -2.35 19.93 -10.94
CA ALA A 97 -3.38 20.70 -11.63
C ALA A 97 -3.17 20.62 -13.15
N ALA A 98 -4.26 20.49 -13.89
CA ALA A 98 -4.24 20.45 -15.36
C ALA A 98 -4.10 21.87 -15.94
N GLY A 99 -3.36 21.97 -17.04
CA GLY A 99 -3.12 23.23 -17.74
C GLY A 99 -2.23 23.03 -18.95
N ASP A 100 -2.14 24.06 -19.79
CA ASP A 100 -1.35 24.08 -21.04
C ASP A 100 -0.21 25.12 -21.02
N GLY A 101 -0.09 25.90 -19.94
CA GLY A 101 1.01 26.83 -19.71
C GLY A 101 2.34 26.16 -19.32
N VAL A 102 3.40 26.97 -19.17
CA VAL A 102 4.72 26.51 -18.68
C VAL A 102 4.55 25.87 -17.30
N PRO A 103 4.94 24.61 -17.09
CA PRO A 103 4.59 23.90 -15.88
C PRO A 103 5.38 24.40 -14.66
N LEU A 104 4.68 24.56 -13.54
CA LEU A 104 5.31 24.64 -12.23
C LEU A 104 5.65 23.22 -11.75
N ILE A 105 6.93 22.97 -11.48
CA ILE A 105 7.41 21.67 -10.99
C ILE A 105 7.65 21.74 -9.48
N CYS A 106 6.92 20.94 -8.72
CA CYS A 106 7.03 20.83 -7.27
C CYS A 106 7.76 19.55 -6.86
N PHE A 107 8.87 19.66 -6.13
CA PHE A 107 9.59 18.51 -5.62
C PHE A 107 9.14 18.17 -4.21
N HIS A 108 8.97 16.89 -3.88
CA HIS A 108 8.57 16.48 -2.56
C HIS A 108 9.54 17.02 -1.47
N PRO A 109 9.03 17.51 -0.33
CA PRO A 109 9.86 17.78 0.84
C PRO A 109 10.40 16.47 1.44
N LEU A 110 11.12 16.57 2.57
CA LEU A 110 11.75 15.42 3.25
C LEU A 110 10.78 14.24 3.47
N GLY A 111 9.48 14.51 3.66
CA GLY A 111 8.44 13.49 3.85
C GLY A 111 8.00 12.73 2.59
N GLY A 112 8.55 13.04 1.40
CA GLY A 112 8.29 12.28 0.17
C GLY A 112 6.93 12.50 -0.51
N SER A 113 5.99 13.16 0.19
CA SER A 113 4.61 13.39 -0.25
C SER A 113 4.41 14.78 -0.85
N LEU A 114 3.47 14.90 -1.79
CA LEU A 114 3.09 16.15 -2.44
C LEU A 114 1.88 16.85 -1.80
N LEU A 115 1.32 16.30 -0.70
CA LEU A 115 0.12 16.85 -0.05
C LEU A 115 0.26 18.33 0.35
N GLY A 116 1.47 18.77 0.70
CA GLY A 116 1.74 20.18 1.02
C GLY A 116 1.50 21.15 -0.14
N TYR A 117 1.46 20.68 -1.39
CA TYR A 117 1.23 21.50 -2.58
C TYR A 117 -0.24 21.56 -3.01
N ALA A 118 -1.13 20.77 -2.41
CA ALA A 118 -2.55 20.79 -2.78
C ALA A 118 -3.19 22.19 -2.62
N PRO A 119 -2.95 22.95 -1.52
CA PRO A 119 -3.46 24.31 -1.40
C PRO A 119 -2.87 25.27 -2.44
N LEU A 120 -1.57 25.13 -2.75
CA LEU A 120 -0.89 25.96 -3.74
C LEU A 120 -1.52 25.79 -5.13
N ALA A 121 -1.77 24.55 -5.55
CA ALA A 121 -2.38 24.26 -6.85
C ALA A 121 -3.73 24.95 -7.04
N GLY A 122 -4.53 25.10 -5.96
CA GLY A 122 -5.82 25.79 -6.00
C GLY A 122 -5.74 27.33 -6.00
N LEU A 123 -4.58 27.92 -5.68
CA LEU A 123 -4.37 29.37 -5.64
C LEU A 123 -3.74 29.93 -6.92
N LEU A 124 -3.27 29.06 -7.82
CA LEU A 124 -2.63 29.46 -9.06
C LEU A 124 -3.67 29.92 -10.11
N PRO A 125 -3.26 30.73 -11.10
CA PRO A 125 -4.16 31.14 -12.17
C PRO A 125 -4.80 29.93 -12.88
N PRO A 126 -6.07 30.04 -13.32
CA PRO A 126 -6.70 28.99 -14.11
C PRO A 126 -5.87 28.64 -15.36
N GLY A 127 -5.71 27.34 -15.64
CA GLY A 127 -4.90 26.85 -16.77
C GLY A 127 -3.39 26.76 -16.49
N GLN A 128 -2.93 27.13 -15.29
CA GLN A 128 -1.56 26.85 -14.87
C GLN A 128 -1.35 25.35 -14.68
N ALA A 129 -0.49 24.74 -15.51
CA ALA A 129 -0.07 23.35 -15.33
C ALA A 129 0.80 23.23 -14.06
N VAL A 130 0.48 22.25 -13.21
CA VAL A 130 1.28 21.95 -12.01
C VAL A 130 1.59 20.47 -11.96
N TRP A 131 2.87 20.14 -11.86
CA TRP A 131 3.36 18.77 -11.78
C TRP A 131 4.16 18.58 -10.50
N GLY A 132 3.98 17.44 -9.87
CA GLY A 132 4.71 17.07 -8.67
C GLY A 132 5.65 15.89 -8.91
N VAL A 133 6.85 15.98 -8.35
CA VAL A 133 7.84 14.89 -8.29
C VAL A 133 7.80 14.31 -6.87
N ARG A 134 7.28 13.08 -6.71
CA ARG A 134 7.20 12.37 -5.42
C ARG A 134 8.36 11.41 -5.22
N SER A 135 8.60 11.00 -3.97
CA SER A 135 9.68 10.05 -3.69
C SER A 135 9.29 8.64 -4.17
N PRO A 136 10.26 7.81 -4.59
CA PRO A 136 9.99 6.43 -5.00
C PRO A 136 9.25 5.61 -3.93
N GLY A 137 9.55 5.83 -2.66
CA GLY A 137 8.89 5.13 -1.54
C GLY A 137 7.41 5.46 -1.35
N ILE A 138 6.92 6.55 -1.94
CA ILE A 138 5.50 6.96 -1.92
C ILE A 138 4.81 6.57 -3.24
N ALA A 139 5.55 6.42 -4.34
CA ALA A 139 5.00 6.08 -5.65
C ALA A 139 4.47 4.64 -5.76
N GLY A 140 4.94 3.73 -4.91
CA GLY A 140 4.44 2.35 -4.80
C GLY A 140 5.52 1.30 -5.02
#